data_AF-A0A6G3R2Y8-F1
#
_entry.id   AF-A0A6G3R2Y8-F1
#
_cell.length_a   1.000
_cell.length_b   1.000
_cell.length_c   1.000
_cell.angle_alpha   90.00
_cell.angle_beta   90.00
_cell.angle_gamma   90.00
#
_symmetry.space_group_name_H-M   'P 1'
#
loop_
_entity.id
_entity.type
_entity.pdbx_description
1 polymer ?
#
loop_
_entity_poly.entity_id
_entity_poly.type
_entity_poly.pdbx_seq_one_letter_code
_entity_poly.pdbx_strand_id
1 'polypeptide(L)' 'MTAPPPAVGEGPATFAVFDVPDEAALTARGAATCVATVLAGRLVHRRR' A
#
# COMPACT_ATOMS: atom_id res chain seq x y z
N MET A 1 -7.51 -27.60 -4.93
CA MET A 1 -7.03 -26.91 -6.15
C MET A 1 -6.87 -25.44 -5.76
N THR A 2 -5.65 -25.00 -5.40
CA THR A 2 -5.41 -23.60 -5.06
C THR A 2 -5.37 -22.81 -6.35
N ALA A 3 -6.22 -21.78 -6.47
CA ALA A 3 -6.17 -20.89 -7.62
C ALA A 3 -4.81 -20.16 -7.62
N PRO A 4 -4.21 -19.92 -8.80
CA PRO A 4 -3.01 -19.11 -8.88
C PRO A 4 -3.29 -17.72 -8.28
N PRO A 5 -2.28 -17.06 -7.69
CA PRO A 5 -2.44 -15.69 -7.27
C PRO A 5 -2.89 -14.86 -8.47
N PRO A 6 -3.80 -13.89 -8.26
CA PRO A 6 -4.30 -13.08 -9.36
C PRO A 6 -3.16 -12.35 -10.07
N ALA A 7 -3.29 -12.16 -11.37
CA ALA A 7 -2.36 -11.35 -12.14
C ALA A 7 -2.36 -9.90 -11.62
N VAL A 8 -1.26 -9.17 -11.83
CA VAL A 8 -1.21 -7.74 -11.51
C VAL A 8 -2.32 -7.02 -12.27
N GLY A 9 -3.21 -6.34 -11.53
CA GLY A 9 -4.40 -5.67 -12.07
C GLY A 9 -5.69 -6.47 -11.94
N GLU A 10 -5.62 -7.75 -11.59
CA GLU A 10 -6.78 -8.57 -11.24
C GLU A 10 -6.97 -8.56 -9.72
N GLY A 11 -8.03 -7.89 -9.23
CA GLY A 11 -8.40 -7.91 -7.82
C GLY A 11 -8.57 -6.53 -7.16
N PRO A 12 -9.08 -6.50 -5.93
CA PRO A 12 -9.34 -5.27 -5.20
C PRO A 12 -8.05 -4.49 -4.96
N ALA A 13 -7.97 -3.25 -5.46
CA ALA A 13 -6.82 -2.38 -5.26
C ALA A 13 -6.54 -2.17 -3.77
N THR A 14 -5.46 -2.78 -3.28
CA THR A 14 -5.09 -2.84 -1.86
C THR A 14 -3.61 -2.51 -1.72
N PHE A 15 -3.30 -1.29 -1.27
CA PHE A 15 -1.92 -0.80 -1.15
C PHE A 15 -1.83 0.37 -0.15
N ALA A 16 -0.61 0.68 0.28
CA ALA A 16 -0.29 1.85 1.11
C ALA A 16 0.77 2.71 0.41
N VAL A 17 0.67 4.02 0.59
CA VAL A 17 1.59 5.02 0.03
C VAL A 17 2.38 5.64 1.17
N PHE A 18 3.70 5.72 1.01
CA PHE A 18 4.63 6.25 2.00
C PHE A 18 5.43 7.41 1.38
N ASP A 19 5.55 8.50 2.13
CA ASP A 19 6.34 9.67 1.73
C ASP A 19 7.80 9.50 2.17
N VAL A 20 8.56 8.77 1.37
CA VAL A 20 9.99 8.46 1.57
C VAL A 20 10.70 8.33 0.21
N PRO A 21 12.00 8.66 0.13
CA PRO A 21 12.75 8.59 -1.12
C PRO A 21 13.12 7.16 -1.53
N ASP A 22 13.24 6.23 -0.58
CA ASP A 22 13.72 4.87 -0.81
C ASP A 22 13.27 3.88 0.29
N GLU A 23 13.57 2.60 0.06
CA GLU A 23 13.22 1.50 0.96
C GLU A 23 13.98 1.52 2.30
N ALA A 24 15.20 2.07 2.33
CA ALA A 24 15.97 2.18 3.56
C ALA A 24 15.33 3.22 4.51
N ALA A 25 14.89 4.34 3.96
CA ALA A 25 14.12 5.36 4.66
C ALA A 25 12.76 4.83 5.13
N LEU A 26 12.09 3.99 4.34
CA LEU A 26 10.86 3.30 4.75
C LEU A 26 11.12 2.40 5.97
N THR A 27 12.18 1.60 5.93
CA THR A 27 12.52 0.67 7.01
C THR A 27 12.85 1.40 8.31
N ALA A 28 13.55 2.54 8.23
CA ALA A 28 13.93 3.32 9.40
C ALA A 28 12.76 4.11 10.03
N ARG A 29 11.85 4.66 9.20
CA ARG A 29 10.76 5.54 9.69
C ARG A 29 9.43 4.83 9.87
N GLY A 30 9.23 3.71 9.18
CA GLY A 30 8.05 2.86 9.26
C GLY A 30 6.74 3.57 8.90
N ALA A 31 5.64 3.08 9.50
CA ALA A 31 4.29 3.53 9.18
C ALA A 31 4.02 5.03 9.45
N ALA A 32 4.88 5.73 10.20
CA ALA A 32 4.77 7.17 10.44
C ALA A 32 4.89 8.01 9.16
N THR A 33 5.42 7.44 8.08
CA THR A 33 5.49 8.09 6.76
C THR A 33 4.33 7.73 5.84
N CYS A 34 3.36 6.91 6.29
CA CYS A 34 2.18 6.60 5.49
C CYS A 34 1.34 7.86 5.28
N VAL A 35 1.03 8.15 4.02
CA VAL A 35 0.21 9.30 3.63
C VAL A 35 -1.15 8.88 3.10
N ALA A 36 -1.28 7.64 2.61
CA ALA A 36 -2.53 7.10 2.13
C ALA A 36 -2.58 5.57 2.28
N THR A 37 -3.76 5.05 2.55
CA THR A 37 -4.03 3.61 2.49
C THR A 37 -5.30 3.38 1.68
N VAL A 38 -5.21 2.50 0.69
CA VAL A 38 -6.33 2.07 -0.15
C VAL A 38 -6.61 0.61 0.15
N LEU A 39 -7.85 0.29 0.51
CA LEU A 39 -8.33 -1.08 0.70
C LEU A 39 -9.53 -1.29 -0.22
N ALA A 40 -9.48 -2.32 -1.07
CA ALA A 40 -10.53 -2.61 -2.05
C ALA A 40 -11.00 -1.38 -2.87
N GLY A 41 -10.03 -0.58 -3.33
CA GLY A 41 -10.28 0.62 -4.12
C GLY A 41 -10.81 1.82 -3.33
N ARG A 42 -10.92 1.73 -2.00
CA ARG A 42 -11.36 2.84 -1.15
C ARG A 42 -10.18 3.44 -0.40
N LEU A 43 -10.03 4.76 -0.49
CA LEU A 43 -9.07 5.52 0.32
C LEU A 43 -9.57 5.58 1.78
N VAL A 44 -9.04 4.71 2.63
CA VAL A 44 -9.47 4.56 4.04
C VAL A 44 -8.64 5.41 5.01
N HIS A 45 -7.43 5.77 4.60
CA HIS A 45 -6.54 6.65 5.35
C HIS A 45 -5.98 7.70 4.41
N ARG A 46 -5.95 8.95 4.86
CA ARG A 46 -5.29 10.06 4.18
C ARG A 46 -4.70 11.01 5.22
N ARG A 47 -3.41 11.27 5.14
CA ARG A 47 -2.76 12.34 5.90
C ARG A 47 -3.14 13.68 5.27
N ARG A 48 -3.49 14.67 6.10
CA ARG A 48 -3.94 15.99 5.63
C ARG A 48 -2.78 16.87 5.19
#